data_AF-A0A1N6Q3I6-F1
#
_entry.id   AF-A0A1N6Q3I6-F1
#
_cell.length_a   1.000
_cell.length_b   1.000
_cell.length_c   1.000
_cell.angle_alpha   90.00
_cell.angle_beta   90.00
_cell.angle_gamma   90.00
#
_symmetry.space_group_name_H-M   'P 1'
#
loop_
_entity.id
_entity.type
_entity.pdbx_description
1 polymer ?
#
loop_
_entity_poly.entity_id
_entity_poly.type
_entity_poly.pdbx_seq_one_letter_code
_entity_poly.pdbx_strand_id
1 'polypeptide(L)'
;MTLAVALVLVAPCFSAISGTFSAMAEAADRVALVISMSRYTTINPLRNTPADAALIARTLEGLGFETETLNDATLPQVKAAMKDFAFRAETASIALVYYAGHGVEVGGQNYIVPVDVAVENTGQLPQQAVSLKDVLATVENARQLRIVILDSCRNNPFPEPASSAVEVAAVAGTPEVNTAARSVVPARPEGAAPALASADTAALPEATRGLKRGGLAPASPERGMMVVYAAKDGEVALDGSGDNSPFATALADNLRKPDVEIGLMFRQVRDEVMALTGNRQQPHFYGSLTGVPFFLAGHQAGTNPAPADKPTAWQTLAPDQEVQLAALAGDGDTRAMIGLGYIALTPDPGKFDPKKALDFFTTAAGKGDAEAMYELGKLYEKGIGTKQDVAKALDLYRQSAEHGFADAINDLGFLTYQGTQGLERDPDKAIALFTRAAELRHPQAMFNVAALIDDGIVPGKTPEDAARFLYLALRSGVEDVLNQLTTKPTMFKPQTRKALQRLLAENRFYEGAFDGAFGKGTQRSLRLAFGKDG
;
A
#
# COMPACT_ATOMS: atom_id res chain seq x y z
N MET A 1 15.93 32.33 -79.67
CA MET A 1 17.33 32.10 -79.26
C MET A 1 17.52 32.64 -77.85
N THR A 2 18.07 31.78 -77.02
CA THR A 2 18.59 31.92 -75.66
C THR A 2 19.28 33.26 -75.35
N LEU A 3 19.02 33.89 -74.20
CA LEU A 3 19.92 33.99 -73.02
C LEU A 3 19.37 34.98 -71.96
N ALA A 4 19.81 34.75 -70.72
CA ALA A 4 19.39 35.36 -69.45
C ALA A 4 19.89 36.80 -69.18
N VAL A 5 19.33 37.48 -68.17
CA VAL A 5 20.01 37.93 -66.91
C VAL A 5 19.24 39.07 -66.20
N ALA A 6 19.04 38.84 -64.89
CA ALA A 6 18.90 39.73 -63.72
C ALA A 6 17.95 40.95 -63.70
N LEU A 7 17.08 40.98 -62.67
CA LEU A 7 16.74 42.21 -61.98
C LEU A 7 16.68 41.99 -60.46
N VAL A 8 17.49 42.77 -59.75
CA VAL A 8 17.55 42.91 -58.29
C VAL A 8 16.27 43.59 -57.79
N LEU A 9 15.67 43.08 -56.71
CA LEU A 9 14.68 43.84 -55.93
C LEU A 9 14.85 43.58 -54.43
N VAL A 10 15.02 44.70 -53.73
CA VAL A 10 15.31 44.87 -52.31
C VAL A 10 14.11 44.44 -51.45
N ALA A 11 14.34 43.62 -50.44
CA ALA A 11 13.34 43.27 -49.43
C ALA A 11 13.40 44.24 -48.23
N PRO A 12 12.27 44.77 -47.73
CA PRO A 12 12.25 45.51 -46.48
C PRO A 12 12.13 44.56 -45.29
N CYS A 13 12.92 44.87 -44.27
CA CYS A 13 13.01 44.18 -42.99
C CYS A 13 11.70 44.35 -42.20
N PHE A 14 11.01 43.25 -41.90
CA PHE A 14 10.02 43.17 -40.82
C PHE A 14 10.50 42.09 -39.84
N SER A 15 11.04 42.54 -38.71
CA SER A 15 11.42 41.68 -37.60
C SER A 15 10.16 41.04 -37.00
N ALA A 16 9.93 39.76 -37.33
CA ALA A 16 9.01 38.92 -36.59
C ALA A 16 9.72 38.43 -35.32
N ILE A 17 9.24 38.92 -34.16
CA ILE A 17 9.53 38.32 -32.87
C ILE A 17 8.77 36.99 -32.84
N SER A 18 9.42 35.91 -33.24
CA SER A 18 8.93 34.55 -33.03
C SER A 18 9.11 34.20 -31.56
N GLY A 19 8.11 34.55 -30.74
CA GLY A 19 7.95 34.00 -29.41
C GLY A 19 7.66 32.50 -29.53
N THR A 20 8.65 31.68 -29.19
CA THR A 20 8.46 30.27 -28.88
C THR A 20 7.51 30.18 -27.70
N PHE A 21 6.29 29.70 -27.92
CA PHE A 21 5.48 29.16 -26.85
C PHE A 21 6.25 27.96 -26.28
N SER A 22 6.88 28.17 -25.13
CA SER A 22 7.42 27.09 -24.32
C SER A 22 6.26 26.17 -23.97
N ALA A 23 6.31 24.92 -24.42
CA ALA A 23 5.46 23.87 -23.90
C ALA A 23 5.63 23.90 -22.37
N MET A 24 4.57 24.23 -21.63
CA MET A 24 4.54 23.94 -20.20
C MET A 24 4.70 22.43 -20.07
N ALA A 25 5.74 22.01 -19.34
CA ALA A 25 5.97 20.61 -19.03
C ALA A 25 4.68 20.02 -18.43
N GLU A 26 4.14 18.98 -19.06
CA GLU A 26 3.03 18.21 -18.55
C GLU A 26 3.48 17.59 -17.22
N ALA A 27 2.82 17.93 -16.12
CA ALA A 27 3.20 17.44 -14.79
C ALA A 27 3.12 15.90 -14.77
N ALA A 28 4.18 15.22 -14.34
CA ALA A 28 4.21 13.76 -14.32
C ALA A 28 3.14 13.20 -13.37
N ASP A 29 2.33 12.27 -13.89
CA ASP A 29 1.27 11.60 -13.13
C ASP A 29 1.83 10.66 -12.04
N ARG A 30 3.08 10.21 -12.20
CA ARG A 30 3.79 9.31 -11.30
C ARG A 30 5.17 9.85 -11.00
N VAL A 31 5.46 10.09 -9.73
CA VAL A 31 6.75 10.64 -9.29
C VAL A 31 7.39 9.71 -8.28
N ALA A 32 8.71 9.55 -8.40
CA ALA A 32 9.50 8.79 -7.45
C ALA A 32 10.73 9.56 -6.98
N LEU A 33 11.07 9.39 -5.71
CA LEU A 33 12.33 9.84 -5.12
C LEU A 33 13.07 8.61 -4.58
N VAL A 34 14.22 8.30 -5.18
CA VAL A 34 15.06 7.16 -4.83
C VAL A 34 16.32 7.68 -4.15
N ILE A 35 16.47 7.39 -2.86
CA ILE A 35 17.58 7.88 -2.04
C ILE A 35 18.48 6.71 -1.68
N SER A 36 19.78 6.82 -1.96
CA SER A 36 20.79 5.86 -1.56
C SER A 36 21.87 6.51 -0.70
N MET A 37 22.25 5.83 0.38
CA MET A 37 23.30 6.26 1.29
C MET A 37 24.26 5.09 1.55
N SER A 38 25.54 5.29 1.23
CA SER A 38 26.53 4.22 1.15
C SER A 38 27.88 4.62 1.75
N ARG A 39 28.38 5.81 1.42
CA ARG A 39 29.75 6.28 1.71
C ARG A 39 29.85 7.06 3.02
N TYR A 40 29.31 6.51 4.09
CA TYR A 40 29.41 7.10 5.42
C TYR A 40 30.88 7.25 5.86
N THR A 41 31.21 8.40 6.43
CA THR A 41 32.57 8.69 6.94
C THR A 41 32.74 8.38 8.42
N THR A 42 31.66 8.41 9.20
CA THR A 42 31.67 8.29 10.67
C THR A 42 31.03 7.00 11.20
N ILE A 43 30.28 6.29 10.36
CA ILE A 43 29.66 5.00 10.64
C ILE A 43 29.97 4.00 9.53
N ASN A 44 29.64 2.73 9.74
CA ASN A 44 29.95 1.67 8.78
C ASN A 44 29.36 1.96 7.38
N PRO A 45 30.17 1.95 6.31
CA PRO A 45 29.66 2.13 4.96
C PRO A 45 28.83 0.93 4.52
N LEU A 46 27.84 1.17 3.67
CA LEU A 46 26.98 0.15 3.07
C LEU A 46 27.39 -0.06 1.61
N ARG A 47 27.57 -1.31 1.18
CA ARG A 47 28.11 -1.60 -0.15
C ARG A 47 27.04 -1.71 -1.24
N ASN A 48 25.87 -2.25 -0.90
CA ASN A 48 24.86 -2.64 -1.89
C ASN A 48 23.81 -1.55 -2.15
N THR A 49 23.69 -0.55 -1.29
CA THR A 49 22.66 0.50 -1.40
C THR A 49 22.67 1.27 -2.73
N PRO A 50 23.82 1.58 -3.38
CA PRO A 50 23.79 2.22 -4.69
C PRO A 50 23.28 1.30 -5.81
N ALA A 51 23.58 0.00 -5.73
CA ALA A 51 23.12 -0.98 -6.70
C ALA A 51 21.61 -1.22 -6.57
N ASP A 52 21.13 -1.35 -5.33
CA ASP A 52 19.70 -1.48 -5.00
C ASP A 52 18.92 -0.27 -5.50
N ALA A 53 19.36 0.95 -5.18
CA ALA A 53 18.75 2.18 -5.65
C ALA A 53 18.72 2.28 -7.17
N ALA A 54 19.80 1.92 -7.86
CA ALA A 54 19.86 1.93 -9.32
C ALA A 54 18.92 0.88 -9.94
N LEU A 55 18.77 -0.29 -9.32
CA LEU A 55 17.82 -1.33 -9.75
C LEU A 55 16.37 -0.84 -9.61
N ILE A 56 16.03 -0.25 -8.47
CA ILE A 56 14.68 0.26 -8.20
C ILE A 56 14.36 1.46 -9.09
N ALA A 57 15.26 2.43 -9.23
CA ALA A 57 15.07 3.59 -10.10
C ALA A 57 14.77 3.18 -11.54
N ARG A 58 15.60 2.33 -12.16
CA ARG A 58 15.36 1.81 -13.52
C ARG A 58 14.03 1.06 -13.64
N THR A 59 13.64 0.35 -12.59
CA THR A 59 12.37 -0.39 -12.58
C THR A 59 11.17 0.56 -12.55
N LEU A 60 11.23 1.61 -11.73
CA LEU A 60 10.19 2.63 -11.64
C LEU A 60 10.09 3.48 -12.91
N GLU A 61 11.23 3.87 -13.50
CA GLU A 61 11.28 4.54 -14.81
C GLU A 61 10.60 3.69 -15.90
N GLY A 62 10.87 2.36 -15.91
CA GLY A 62 10.20 1.42 -16.81
C GLY A 62 8.69 1.29 -16.59
N LEU A 63 8.18 1.70 -15.42
CA LEU A 63 6.76 1.78 -15.07
C LEU A 63 6.17 3.19 -15.27
N GLY A 64 6.93 4.11 -15.88
CA GLY A 64 6.49 5.46 -16.20
C GLY A 64 6.57 6.46 -15.04
N PHE A 65 7.35 6.18 -14.00
CA PHE A 65 7.63 7.17 -12.96
C PHE A 65 8.70 8.16 -13.42
N GLU A 66 8.43 9.46 -13.23
CA GLU A 66 9.48 10.48 -13.22
C GLU A 66 10.29 10.31 -11.93
N THR A 67 11.49 9.73 -12.07
CA THR A 67 12.30 9.30 -10.93
C THR A 67 13.46 10.27 -10.71
N GLU A 68 13.54 10.85 -9.51
CA GLU A 68 14.71 11.58 -9.04
C GLU A 68 15.57 10.64 -8.16
N THR A 69 16.87 10.57 -8.45
CA THR A 69 17.80 9.73 -7.67
C THR A 69 18.79 10.60 -6.92
N LEU A 70 18.93 10.37 -5.61
CA LEU A 70 19.84 11.08 -4.73
C LEU A 70 20.82 10.08 -4.10
N ASN A 71 22.12 10.24 -4.35
CA ASN A 71 23.16 9.31 -3.89
C ASN A 71 24.15 10.01 -2.96
N ASP A 72 24.42 9.40 -1.80
CA ASP A 72 25.38 9.88 -0.79
C ASP A 72 25.22 11.39 -0.51
N ALA A 73 23.96 11.81 -0.29
CA ALA A 73 23.65 13.21 -0.13
C ALA A 73 23.75 13.67 1.33
N THR A 74 24.16 14.93 1.48
CA THR A 74 24.21 15.64 2.76
C THR A 74 22.81 15.96 3.27
N LEU A 75 22.65 16.19 4.57
CA LEU A 75 21.37 16.57 5.16
C LEU A 75 20.68 17.77 4.45
N PRO A 76 21.38 18.87 4.09
CA PRO A 76 20.78 19.96 3.33
C PRO A 76 20.28 19.53 1.95
N GLN A 77 21.02 18.66 1.25
CA GLN A 77 20.61 18.13 -0.05
C GLN A 77 19.39 17.23 0.05
N VAL A 78 19.34 16.34 1.05
CA VAL A 78 18.17 15.48 1.31
C VAL A 78 16.93 16.34 1.60
N LYS A 79 17.06 17.35 2.47
CA LYS A 79 15.94 18.27 2.78
C LYS A 79 15.47 19.07 1.56
N ALA A 80 16.39 19.51 0.70
CA ALA A 80 16.04 20.21 -0.53
C ALA A 80 15.28 19.28 -1.50
N ALA A 81 15.82 18.09 -1.77
CA ALA A 81 15.19 17.10 -2.65
C ALA A 81 13.80 16.68 -2.14
N MET A 82 13.64 16.47 -0.83
CA MET A 82 12.35 16.17 -0.21
C MET A 82 11.33 17.29 -0.39
N LYS A 83 11.76 18.55 -0.28
CA LYS A 83 10.89 19.72 -0.48
C LYS A 83 10.45 19.82 -1.94
N ASP A 84 11.38 19.65 -2.88
CA ASP A 84 11.10 19.72 -4.31
C ASP A 84 10.20 18.54 -4.74
N PHE A 85 10.43 17.35 -4.19
CA PHE A 85 9.60 16.17 -4.40
C PHE A 85 8.18 16.36 -3.86
N ALA A 86 8.03 16.94 -2.65
CA ALA A 86 6.71 17.21 -2.06
C ALA A 86 5.87 18.14 -2.96
N PHE A 87 6.49 19.16 -3.55
CA PHE A 87 5.83 20.05 -4.51
C PHE A 87 5.37 19.31 -5.76
N ARG A 88 6.20 18.41 -6.30
CA ARG A 88 5.80 17.56 -7.44
C ARG A 88 4.67 16.59 -7.08
N ALA A 89 4.70 16.02 -5.88
CA ALA A 89 3.70 15.08 -5.39
C ALA A 89 2.29 15.67 -5.30
N GLU A 90 2.12 16.98 -5.05
CA GLU A 90 0.81 17.65 -5.00
C GLU A 90 -0.03 17.47 -6.28
N THR A 91 0.64 17.31 -7.42
CA THR A 91 -0.03 17.15 -8.72
C THR A 91 0.02 15.74 -9.28
N ALA A 92 0.72 14.82 -8.61
CA ALA A 92 0.88 13.45 -9.03
C ALA A 92 -0.27 12.57 -8.54
N SER A 93 -0.68 11.58 -9.33
CA SER A 93 -1.55 10.51 -8.88
C SER A 93 -0.82 9.54 -7.94
N ILE A 94 0.47 9.27 -8.21
CA ILE A 94 1.27 8.34 -7.41
C ILE A 94 2.57 9.01 -6.99
N ALA A 95 2.88 8.96 -5.70
CA ALA A 95 4.17 9.35 -5.16
C ALA A 95 4.81 8.18 -4.41
N LEU A 96 6.07 7.87 -4.76
CA LEU A 96 6.85 6.81 -4.14
C LEU A 96 8.20 7.34 -3.67
N VAL A 97 8.53 7.11 -2.39
CA VAL A 97 9.89 7.28 -1.88
C VAL A 97 10.49 5.91 -1.63
N TYR A 98 11.67 5.65 -2.17
CA TYR A 98 12.49 4.49 -1.84
C TYR A 98 13.77 4.98 -1.17
N TYR A 99 14.07 4.47 0.02
CA TYR A 99 15.29 4.80 0.75
C TYR A 99 16.10 3.53 1.03
N ALA A 100 17.36 3.52 0.62
CA ALA A 100 18.34 2.49 0.95
C ALA A 100 19.51 3.12 1.72
N GLY A 101 19.70 2.73 2.98
CA GLY A 101 20.69 3.36 3.86
C GLY A 101 20.51 2.98 5.32
N HIS A 102 21.29 3.58 6.22
CA HIS A 102 21.09 3.38 7.66
C HIS A 102 19.81 4.04 8.14
N GLY A 103 19.09 3.35 9.04
CA GLY A 103 17.92 3.86 9.73
C GLY A 103 18.02 3.57 11.22
N VAL A 104 17.56 4.47 12.07
CA VAL A 104 17.67 4.32 13.53
C VAL A 104 16.44 4.87 14.24
N GLU A 105 16.03 4.18 15.31
CA GLU A 105 15.01 4.65 16.25
C GLU A 105 15.67 5.38 17.42
N VAL A 106 15.22 6.60 17.69
CA VAL A 106 15.57 7.37 18.88
C VAL A 106 14.28 7.87 19.52
N GLY A 107 14.02 7.46 20.77
CA GLY A 107 12.84 7.91 21.52
C GLY A 107 11.51 7.53 20.87
N GLY A 108 11.42 6.36 20.24
CA GLY A 108 10.21 5.91 19.53
C GLY A 108 9.98 6.58 18.17
N GLN A 109 10.93 7.38 17.68
CA GLN A 109 10.88 8.01 16.36
C GLN A 109 11.96 7.44 15.44
N ASN A 110 11.57 7.19 14.20
CA ASN A 110 12.42 6.68 13.15
C ASN A 110 13.14 7.82 12.43
N TYR A 111 14.41 7.60 12.13
CA TYR A 111 15.24 8.52 11.37
C TYR A 111 15.97 7.81 10.25
N ILE A 112 15.99 8.42 9.06
CA ILE A 112 16.91 8.06 7.98
C ILE A 112 18.17 8.91 8.11
N VAL A 113 19.33 8.30 7.84
CA VAL A 113 20.64 8.86 8.17
C VAL A 113 21.39 9.33 6.90
N PRO A 114 21.55 10.65 6.70
CA PRO A 114 22.35 11.21 5.60
C PRO A 114 23.85 10.88 5.71
N VAL A 115 24.59 11.02 4.61
CA VAL A 115 25.99 10.59 4.55
C VAL A 115 26.93 11.41 5.44
N ASP A 116 26.60 12.69 5.68
CA ASP A 116 27.38 13.66 6.44
C ASP A 116 27.08 13.64 7.94
N VAL A 117 26.41 12.59 8.41
CA VAL A 117 26.15 12.40 9.84
C VAL A 117 27.48 12.39 10.63
N ALA A 118 27.51 13.13 11.73
CA ALA A 118 28.65 13.23 12.64
C ALA A 118 28.13 13.13 14.08
N VAL A 119 27.74 11.92 14.46
CA VAL A 119 27.06 11.69 15.74
C VAL A 119 28.02 10.98 16.69
N GLU A 120 28.53 11.75 17.68
CA GLU A 120 29.28 11.22 18.82
C GLU A 120 28.33 10.72 19.93
N ASN A 121 27.07 11.19 19.93
CA ASN A 121 26.01 10.81 20.87
C ASN A 121 24.63 10.84 20.18
N THR A 122 23.86 9.76 20.33
CA THR A 122 22.51 9.58 19.76
C THR A 122 21.52 10.72 20.08
N GLY A 123 21.74 11.51 21.15
CA GLY A 123 20.94 12.69 21.47
C GLY A 123 21.03 13.85 20.44
N GLN A 124 22.06 13.89 19.59
CA GLN A 124 22.23 14.91 18.55
C GLN A 124 21.58 14.52 17.21
N LEU A 125 21.14 13.27 17.09
CA LEU A 125 20.60 12.71 15.86
C LEU A 125 19.41 13.49 15.28
N PRO A 126 18.43 13.99 16.06
CA PRO A 126 17.30 14.75 15.50
C PRO A 126 17.68 16.01 14.71
N GLN A 127 18.88 16.55 14.94
CA GLN A 127 19.39 17.74 14.23
C GLN A 127 20.17 17.39 12.97
N GLN A 128 20.66 16.15 12.87
CA GLN A 128 21.55 15.67 11.81
C GLN A 128 20.91 14.63 10.87
N ALA A 129 19.71 14.16 11.20
CA ALA A 129 18.98 13.16 10.44
C ALA A 129 17.62 13.70 10.00
N VAL A 130 16.91 12.90 9.18
CA VAL A 130 15.54 13.21 8.74
C VAL A 130 14.59 12.23 9.41
N SER A 131 13.54 12.73 10.04
CA SER A 131 12.55 11.84 10.67
C SER A 131 11.70 11.14 9.62
N LEU A 132 11.27 9.91 9.89
CA LEU A 132 10.33 9.20 9.02
C LEU A 132 9.03 10.00 8.87
N LYS A 133 8.60 10.72 9.91
CA LYS A 133 7.43 11.60 9.82
C LYS A 133 7.60 12.63 8.68
N ASP A 134 8.77 13.25 8.58
CA ASP A 134 9.06 14.20 7.51
C ASP A 134 9.10 13.52 6.14
N VAL A 135 9.63 12.28 6.06
CA VAL A 135 9.59 11.49 4.81
C VAL A 135 8.15 11.18 4.39
N LEU A 136 7.30 10.76 5.32
CA LEU A 136 5.89 10.48 5.04
C LEU A 136 5.15 11.74 4.56
N ALA A 137 5.45 12.90 5.14
CA ALA A 137 4.89 14.18 4.71
C ALA A 137 5.22 14.53 3.24
N THR A 138 6.33 14.04 2.69
CA THR A 138 6.71 14.33 1.29
C THR A 138 5.79 13.68 0.26
N VAL A 139 5.16 12.56 0.59
CA VAL A 139 4.22 11.86 -0.30
C VAL A 139 2.76 12.20 0.00
N GLU A 140 2.51 12.95 1.07
CA GLU A 140 1.18 13.16 1.67
C GLU A 140 0.17 13.77 0.70
N ASN A 141 0.60 14.66 -0.19
CA ASN A 141 -0.31 15.37 -1.09
C ASN A 141 -0.59 14.66 -2.42
N ALA A 142 -0.06 13.44 -2.63
CA ALA A 142 -0.36 12.70 -3.85
C ALA A 142 -1.82 12.22 -3.89
N ARG A 143 -2.41 12.24 -5.09
CA ARG A 143 -3.85 12.10 -5.28
C ARG A 143 -4.38 10.69 -5.16
N GLN A 144 -3.59 9.63 -5.30
CA GLN A 144 -4.15 8.26 -5.27
C GLN A 144 -3.36 7.33 -4.38
N LEU A 145 -2.03 7.27 -4.55
CA LEU A 145 -1.22 6.29 -3.85
C LEU A 145 0.10 6.89 -3.36
N ARG A 146 0.38 6.64 -2.08
CA ARG A 146 1.51 7.19 -1.33
C ARG A 146 2.30 6.02 -0.77
N ILE A 147 3.52 5.83 -1.25
CA ILE A 147 4.35 4.69 -0.85
C ILE A 147 5.67 5.20 -0.31
N VAL A 148 6.06 4.74 0.87
CA VAL A 148 7.41 4.91 1.39
C VAL A 148 8.01 3.52 1.63
N ILE A 149 9.10 3.22 0.96
CA ILE A 149 9.83 1.95 1.05
C ILE A 149 11.17 2.22 1.72
N LEU A 150 11.41 1.54 2.84
CA LEU A 150 12.59 1.66 3.68
C LEU A 150 13.37 0.35 3.60
N ASP A 151 14.39 0.35 2.74
CA ASP A 151 15.41 -0.69 2.64
C ASP A 151 16.58 -0.37 3.57
N SER A 152 16.25 -0.22 4.86
CA SER A 152 17.20 0.20 5.88
C SER A 152 17.38 -0.86 6.96
N CYS A 153 18.63 -1.09 7.35
CA CYS A 153 18.99 -1.91 8.48
C CYS A 153 18.50 -1.24 9.77
N ARG A 154 17.60 -1.93 10.47
CA ARG A 154 17.09 -1.62 11.81
C ARG A 154 18.18 -1.65 12.90
N ASN A 155 19.46 -1.45 12.61
CA ASN A 155 20.51 -1.48 13.64
C ASN A 155 20.99 -0.06 13.92
N ASN A 156 21.03 0.35 15.20
CA ASN A 156 21.69 1.59 15.59
C ASN A 156 23.16 1.53 15.13
N PRO A 157 23.58 2.34 14.14
CA PRO A 157 24.95 2.29 13.63
C PRO A 157 25.93 3.04 14.53
N PHE A 158 25.44 3.72 15.57
CA PHE A 158 26.24 4.51 16.51
C PHE A 158 26.64 3.69 17.74
N PRO A 159 27.85 3.90 18.28
CA PRO A 159 28.26 3.28 19.54
C PRO A 159 27.38 3.77 20.70
N GLU A 160 26.92 2.85 21.55
CA GLU A 160 26.23 3.20 22.80
C GLU A 160 27.17 4.02 23.70
N PRO A 161 26.70 5.10 24.36
CA PRO A 161 27.52 5.76 25.37
C PRO A 161 27.86 4.75 26.45
N ALA A 162 29.15 4.66 26.83
CA ALA A 162 29.58 3.82 27.93
C ALA A 162 28.71 4.16 29.15
N SER A 163 27.89 3.19 29.59
CA SER A 163 27.10 3.35 30.81
C SER A 163 28.05 3.79 31.91
N SER A 164 27.76 4.92 32.56
CA SER A 164 28.49 5.40 33.71
C SER A 164 28.52 4.30 34.77
N ALA A 165 29.59 3.52 34.80
CA ALA A 165 29.94 2.72 35.94
C ALA A 165 30.19 3.72 37.07
N VAL A 166 29.21 3.87 37.94
CA VAL A 166 29.42 4.49 39.24
C VAL A 166 30.37 3.54 39.98
N GLU A 167 31.67 3.77 39.87
CA GLU A 167 32.64 3.25 40.83
C GLU A 167 32.28 3.86 42.19
N VAL A 168 31.52 3.11 42.98
CA VAL A 168 31.41 3.38 44.41
C VAL A 168 32.77 3.01 45.01
N ALA A 169 33.57 4.04 45.29
CA ALA A 169 34.83 3.91 46.00
C ALA A 169 34.61 3.17 47.33
N ALA A 170 35.14 1.95 47.43
CA ALA A 170 35.21 1.21 48.68
C ALA A 170 36.23 1.89 49.60
N VAL A 171 35.73 2.58 50.62
CA VAL A 171 36.53 3.07 51.75
C VAL A 171 37.03 1.87 52.53
N ALA A 172 38.35 1.80 52.69
CA ALA A 172 39.05 0.80 53.47
C ALA A 172 38.62 0.82 54.94
N GLY A 173 38.16 -0.32 55.44
CA GLY A 173 37.93 -0.60 56.85
C GLY A 173 38.37 -2.03 57.16
N THR A 174 39.45 -2.15 57.95
CA THR A 174 40.08 -3.38 58.42
C THR A 174 39.15 -4.27 59.26
N PRO A 175 39.25 -5.62 59.22
CA PRO A 175 38.56 -6.48 60.17
C PRO A 175 39.48 -6.96 61.31
N GLU A 176 39.04 -6.76 62.56
CA GLU A 176 39.51 -7.50 63.73
C GLU A 176 38.42 -8.50 64.18
N VAL A 177 38.81 -9.78 64.14
CA VAL A 177 38.55 -10.92 65.05
C VAL A 177 37.39 -10.81 66.07
N ASN A 178 36.43 -11.76 66.09
CA ASN A 178 36.43 -12.93 67.02
C ASN A 178 35.15 -13.82 66.99
N THR A 179 35.38 -15.13 66.83
CA THR A 179 34.77 -16.34 67.45
C THR A 179 33.25 -16.63 67.61
N ALA A 180 32.94 -17.88 67.20
CA ALA A 180 32.10 -18.92 67.88
C ALA A 180 30.56 -18.73 67.86
N ALA A 181 29.69 -19.75 67.75
CA ALA A 181 29.78 -21.20 67.53
C ALA A 181 28.36 -21.77 67.28
N ARG A 182 28.29 -22.99 66.68
CA ARG A 182 27.27 -24.07 66.84
C ARG A 182 25.80 -23.77 66.48
N SER A 183 25.27 -24.40 65.42
CA SER A 183 24.62 -25.73 65.41
C SER A 183 23.21 -25.75 66.00
N VAL A 184 22.21 -26.12 65.17
CA VAL A 184 21.23 -27.21 65.35
C VAL A 184 20.00 -26.95 64.44
N VAL A 185 19.77 -27.89 63.53
CA VAL A 185 18.50 -28.26 62.86
C VAL A 185 17.92 -29.43 63.69
N PRO A 186 16.61 -29.85 63.70
CA PRO A 186 15.49 -29.58 62.79
C PRO A 186 14.12 -29.33 63.47
N ALA A 187 13.08 -29.02 62.67
CA ALA A 187 11.87 -29.85 62.48
C ALA A 187 10.64 -29.03 62.01
N ARG A 188 10.02 -29.50 60.92
CA ARG A 188 8.62 -29.28 60.50
C ARG A 188 7.66 -30.06 61.46
N PRO A 189 6.31 -29.91 61.47
CA PRO A 189 5.45 -29.64 60.30
C PRO A 189 4.14 -28.83 60.54
N GLU A 190 3.41 -28.65 59.43
CA GLU A 190 1.94 -28.67 59.28
C GLU A 190 1.03 -27.54 59.83
N GLY A 191 0.24 -26.99 58.89
CA GLY A 191 -1.21 -26.91 59.05
C GLY A 191 -1.82 -25.52 59.21
N ALA A 192 -2.51 -25.05 58.17
CA ALA A 192 -3.83 -24.40 58.20
C ALA A 192 -4.00 -23.32 57.11
N ALA A 193 -4.92 -23.56 56.18
CA ALA A 193 -5.75 -22.51 55.59
C ALA A 193 -6.87 -22.16 56.62
N PRO A 194 -7.65 -21.04 56.54
CA PRO A 194 -8.01 -20.28 55.33
C PRO A 194 -8.18 -18.75 55.55
N ALA A 195 -8.75 -18.07 54.54
CA ALA A 195 -9.67 -16.92 54.61
C ALA A 195 -9.23 -15.65 53.86
N LEU A 196 -10.19 -15.18 53.05
CA LEU A 196 -10.22 -13.98 52.23
C LEU A 196 -10.33 -12.70 53.09
N ALA A 197 -9.63 -11.63 52.71
CA ALA A 197 -10.15 -10.25 52.77
C ALA A 197 -9.20 -9.23 52.09
N SER A 198 -9.78 -8.51 51.13
CA SER A 198 -9.63 -7.08 50.79
C SER A 198 -8.27 -6.37 50.73
N ALA A 199 -8.04 -5.76 49.55
CA ALA A 199 -7.57 -4.40 49.29
C ALA A 199 -6.23 -3.93 49.92
N ASP A 200 -5.22 -3.77 49.06
CA ASP A 200 -4.63 -2.46 48.76
C ASP A 200 -3.53 -2.60 47.69
N THR A 201 -3.84 -2.17 46.47
CA THR A 201 -2.85 -1.97 45.40
C THR A 201 -2.15 -0.63 45.63
N ALA A 202 -1.05 -0.65 46.37
CA ALA A 202 -0.06 0.41 46.34
C ALA A 202 1.00 0.07 45.28
N ALA A 203 1.26 1.05 44.42
CA ALA A 203 2.16 0.99 43.27
C ALA A 203 3.57 0.50 43.62
N LEU A 204 4.09 -0.42 42.82
CA LEU A 204 5.52 -0.76 42.77
C LEU A 204 6.16 -0.09 41.54
N PRO A 205 7.34 0.52 41.69
CA PRO A 205 7.99 1.31 40.66
C PRO A 205 8.61 0.44 39.57
N GLU A 206 8.73 1.03 38.39
CA GLU A 206 9.22 0.47 37.13
C GLU A 206 10.45 -0.43 37.30
N ALA A 207 10.24 -1.72 37.04
CA ALA A 207 11.31 -2.65 36.73
C ALA A 207 11.91 -2.27 35.36
N THR A 208 13.17 -1.85 35.40
CA THR A 208 14.16 -1.83 34.31
C THR A 208 13.75 -2.60 33.05
N ARG A 209 13.29 -1.88 32.03
CA ARG A 209 13.25 -2.37 30.65
C ARG A 209 14.67 -2.75 30.24
N GLY A 210 14.90 -4.03 29.98
CA GLY A 210 16.07 -4.45 29.20
C GLY A 210 16.08 -3.68 27.89
N LEU A 211 17.18 -2.97 27.61
CA LEU A 211 17.42 -2.30 26.34
C LEU A 211 17.31 -3.33 25.21
N LYS A 212 16.29 -3.17 24.36
CA LYS A 212 16.15 -3.94 23.12
C LYS A 212 17.30 -3.56 22.18
N ARG A 213 17.97 -4.55 21.60
CA ARG A 213 18.90 -4.36 20.48
C ARG A 213 18.12 -3.82 19.26
N GLY A 214 18.44 -2.58 18.86
CA GLY A 214 18.37 -1.97 17.51
C GLY A 214 17.09 -2.12 16.68
N GLY A 215 16.48 -1.00 16.28
CA GLY A 215 15.34 -0.97 15.36
C GLY A 215 15.10 0.35 14.64
N LEU A 216 14.32 0.36 13.53
CA LEU A 216 13.29 1.38 13.28
C LEU A 216 12.01 0.88 13.98
N ALA A 217 11.26 1.74 14.65
CA ALA A 217 9.94 1.49 15.23
C ALA A 217 8.87 1.17 14.17
N PRO A 218 7.75 0.50 14.53
CA PRO A 218 6.57 0.41 13.68
C PRO A 218 6.07 1.79 13.21
N ALA A 219 5.74 1.93 11.92
CA ALA A 219 5.07 3.14 11.43
C ALA A 219 3.56 3.09 11.70
N SER A 220 2.97 4.26 11.94
CA SER A 220 1.52 4.48 11.98
C SER A 220 1.13 5.48 10.87
N PRO A 221 1.21 5.07 9.59
CA PRO A 221 0.93 5.98 8.48
C PRO A 221 -0.55 6.34 8.38
N GLU A 222 -0.82 7.47 7.73
CA GLU A 222 -2.16 7.90 7.39
C GLU A 222 -2.84 6.94 6.38
N ARG A 223 -4.15 7.05 6.21
CA ARG A 223 -4.88 6.19 5.27
C ARG A 223 -4.57 6.52 3.81
N GLY A 224 -4.51 5.50 2.96
CA GLY A 224 -4.06 5.64 1.57
C GLY A 224 -2.53 5.76 1.44
N MET A 225 -1.81 5.64 2.55
CA MET A 225 -0.36 5.55 2.60
C MET A 225 0.10 4.17 3.03
N MET A 226 1.13 3.68 2.36
CA MET A 226 1.77 2.42 2.67
C MET A 226 3.24 2.62 2.98
N VAL A 227 3.67 2.08 4.10
CA VAL A 227 5.07 2.08 4.54
C VAL A 227 5.58 0.66 4.54
N VAL A 228 6.64 0.43 3.79
CA VAL A 228 7.23 -0.88 3.56
C VAL A 228 8.60 -0.91 4.19
N TYR A 229 8.87 -1.92 5.02
CA TYR A 229 10.18 -2.17 5.62
C TYR A 229 10.75 -3.46 5.06
N ALA A 230 12.04 -3.43 4.67
CA ALA A 230 12.75 -4.60 4.19
C ALA A 230 12.91 -5.71 5.24
N ALA A 231 12.82 -5.39 6.53
CA ALA A 231 12.87 -6.35 7.64
C ALA A 231 11.93 -5.96 8.81
N LYS A 232 11.49 -6.98 9.57
CA LYS A 232 10.63 -6.86 10.76
C LYS A 232 11.37 -6.20 11.93
N ASP A 233 10.62 -5.72 12.92
CA ASP A 233 11.16 -5.16 14.17
C ASP A 233 12.18 -6.09 14.84
N GLY A 234 13.37 -5.56 15.11
CA GLY A 234 14.50 -6.30 15.70
C GLY A 234 15.26 -7.23 14.74
N GLU A 235 14.97 -7.24 13.43
CA GLU A 235 15.69 -8.03 12.42
C GLU A 235 16.51 -7.16 11.47
N VAL A 236 17.66 -7.68 11.02
CA VAL A 236 18.57 -6.99 10.11
C VAL A 236 18.24 -7.39 8.66
N ALA A 237 18.07 -6.40 7.78
CA ALA A 237 17.98 -6.66 6.35
C ALA A 237 19.29 -7.29 5.87
N LEU A 238 19.21 -8.36 5.08
CA LEU A 238 20.41 -9.04 4.59
C LEU A 238 20.86 -8.40 3.29
N ASP A 239 22.16 -8.12 3.19
CA ASP A 239 22.76 -7.60 1.96
C ASP A 239 22.79 -8.65 0.83
N GLY A 240 22.62 -9.94 1.15
CA GLY A 240 22.73 -11.05 0.20
C GLY A 240 24.19 -11.40 -0.14
N SER A 241 24.37 -12.24 -1.17
CA SER A 241 25.70 -12.64 -1.69
C SER A 241 26.00 -12.09 -3.09
N GLY A 242 25.10 -11.27 -3.64
CA GLY A 242 25.22 -10.64 -4.95
C GLY A 242 25.31 -9.11 -4.84
N ASP A 243 25.23 -8.44 -5.99
CA ASP A 243 25.35 -6.97 -6.06
C ASP A 243 24.13 -6.23 -5.49
N ASN A 244 22.95 -6.87 -5.46
CA ASN A 244 21.71 -6.31 -4.90
C ASN A 244 21.22 -7.13 -3.70
N SER A 245 20.51 -6.47 -2.77
CA SER A 245 19.86 -7.12 -1.64
C SER A 245 18.74 -8.05 -2.10
N PRO A 246 18.42 -9.12 -1.33
CA PRO A 246 17.27 -9.98 -1.61
C PRO A 246 15.95 -9.19 -1.64
N PHE A 247 15.83 -8.15 -0.81
CA PHE A 247 14.64 -7.29 -0.80
C PHE A 247 14.53 -6.44 -2.07
N ALA A 248 15.58 -5.72 -2.45
CA ALA A 248 15.57 -4.91 -3.67
C ALA A 248 15.34 -5.78 -4.93
N THR A 249 15.94 -6.96 -4.97
CA THR A 249 15.73 -7.94 -6.07
C THR A 249 14.28 -8.38 -6.14
N ALA A 250 13.71 -8.90 -5.04
CA ALA A 250 12.32 -9.35 -5.00
C ALA A 250 11.36 -8.20 -5.29
N LEU A 251 11.60 -7.00 -4.75
CA LEU A 251 10.77 -5.83 -5.00
C LEU A 251 10.78 -5.45 -6.48
N ALA A 252 11.96 -5.37 -7.11
CA ALA A 252 12.07 -5.03 -8.53
C ALA A 252 11.36 -6.06 -9.43
N ASP A 253 11.52 -7.35 -9.14
CA ASP A 253 10.89 -8.41 -9.92
C ASP A 253 9.36 -8.41 -9.78
N ASN A 254 8.84 -8.13 -8.58
CA ASN A 254 7.40 -8.05 -8.33
C ASN A 254 6.77 -6.76 -8.86
N LEU A 255 7.47 -5.62 -8.82
CA LEU A 255 7.00 -4.35 -9.40
C LEU A 255 6.75 -4.47 -10.90
N ARG A 256 7.52 -5.29 -11.61
CA ARG A 256 7.36 -5.53 -13.06
C ARG A 256 6.21 -6.48 -13.39
N LYS A 257 5.68 -7.22 -12.43
CA LYS A 257 4.60 -8.19 -12.69
C LYS A 257 3.35 -7.41 -13.08
N PRO A 258 2.85 -7.56 -14.32
CA PRO A 258 1.65 -6.86 -14.74
C PRO A 258 0.45 -7.42 -13.98
N ASP A 259 -0.55 -6.57 -13.81
CA ASP A 259 -1.88 -6.99 -13.39
C ASP A 259 -1.96 -7.60 -11.98
N VAL A 260 -1.01 -7.25 -11.11
CA VAL A 260 -0.96 -7.67 -9.70
C VAL A 260 -1.44 -6.54 -8.80
N GLU A 261 -2.45 -6.82 -7.98
CA GLU A 261 -2.89 -5.89 -6.93
C GLU A 261 -1.73 -5.60 -5.98
N ILE A 262 -1.55 -4.36 -5.56
CA ILE A 262 -0.34 -3.92 -4.87
C ILE A 262 -0.16 -4.57 -3.49
N GLY A 263 -1.21 -4.79 -2.72
CA GLY A 263 -1.17 -5.54 -1.45
C GLY A 263 -0.77 -7.00 -1.66
N LEU A 264 -1.27 -7.64 -2.72
CA LEU A 264 -0.83 -8.95 -3.19
C LEU A 264 0.63 -8.93 -3.65
N MET A 265 1.04 -7.91 -4.40
CA MET A 265 2.42 -7.73 -4.86
C MET A 265 3.38 -7.69 -3.66
N PHE A 266 3.08 -6.91 -2.63
CA PHE A 266 3.90 -6.85 -1.42
C PHE A 266 3.89 -8.15 -0.61
N ARG A 267 2.76 -8.88 -0.56
CA ARG A 267 2.77 -10.25 -0.01
C ARG A 267 3.73 -11.16 -0.78
N GLN A 268 3.72 -11.10 -2.11
CA GLN A 268 4.64 -11.87 -2.96
C GLN A 268 6.10 -11.47 -2.72
N VAL A 269 6.41 -10.18 -2.57
CA VAL A 269 7.75 -9.70 -2.17
C VAL A 269 8.18 -10.32 -0.86
N ARG A 270 7.32 -10.30 0.18
CA ARG A 270 7.64 -10.91 1.47
C ARG A 270 7.96 -12.39 1.34
N ASP A 271 7.11 -13.14 0.66
CA ASP A 271 7.25 -14.59 0.53
C ASP A 271 8.53 -14.95 -0.26
N GLU A 272 8.87 -14.17 -1.28
CA GLU A 272 10.10 -14.32 -2.07
C GLU A 272 11.37 -13.98 -1.26
N VAL A 273 11.35 -12.90 -0.48
CA VAL A 273 12.48 -12.56 0.41
C VAL A 273 12.69 -13.63 1.47
N MET A 274 11.61 -14.15 2.07
CA MET A 274 11.71 -15.25 3.03
C MET A 274 12.31 -16.51 2.38
N ALA A 275 11.93 -16.83 1.14
CA ALA A 275 12.53 -17.94 0.40
C ALA A 275 14.02 -17.72 0.10
N LEU A 276 14.40 -16.56 -0.44
CA LEU A 276 15.79 -16.21 -0.77
C LEU A 276 16.71 -16.18 0.45
N THR A 277 16.17 -15.80 1.61
CA THR A 277 16.96 -15.66 2.84
C THR A 277 16.93 -16.88 3.75
N GLY A 278 16.12 -17.90 3.42
CA GLY A 278 15.90 -19.04 4.30
C GLY A 278 15.19 -18.65 5.60
N ASN A 279 14.19 -17.77 5.50
CA ASN A 279 13.40 -17.20 6.60
C ASN A 279 14.19 -16.34 7.58
N ARG A 280 15.34 -15.80 7.18
CA ARG A 280 16.17 -14.91 8.02
C ARG A 280 15.80 -13.43 7.91
N GLN A 281 15.01 -13.07 6.90
CA GLN A 281 14.51 -11.72 6.69
C GLN A 281 13.03 -11.80 6.32
N GLN A 282 12.20 -11.05 7.04
CA GLN A 282 10.79 -10.92 6.74
C GLN A 282 10.41 -9.45 6.52
N PRO A 283 10.09 -9.04 5.28
CA PRO A 283 9.54 -7.70 5.02
C PRO A 283 8.22 -7.47 5.75
N HIS A 284 7.99 -6.23 6.19
CA HIS A 284 6.78 -5.83 6.88
C HIS A 284 6.15 -4.60 6.24
N PHE A 285 4.82 -4.56 6.19
CA PHE A 285 4.05 -3.49 5.57
C PHE A 285 3.13 -2.88 6.62
N TYR A 286 3.09 -1.55 6.68
CA TYR A 286 2.21 -0.78 7.56
C TYR A 286 1.35 0.16 6.72
N GLY A 287 0.15 0.42 7.21
CA GLY A 287 -0.84 1.25 6.53
C GLY A 287 -1.97 0.43 5.91
N SER A 288 -3.08 1.11 5.70
CA SER A 288 -4.22 0.57 4.96
C SER A 288 -4.23 1.29 3.63
N LEU A 289 -3.91 0.54 2.58
CA LEU A 289 -4.42 0.88 1.26
C LEU A 289 -5.94 0.93 1.36
N THR A 290 -6.57 1.80 0.58
CA THR A 290 -8.01 1.71 0.37
C THR A 290 -8.34 0.28 -0.06
N GLY A 291 -9.50 -0.28 0.26
CA GLY A 291 -9.85 -1.63 -0.21
C GLY A 291 -9.97 -1.80 -1.73
N VAL A 292 -9.60 -0.77 -2.51
CA VAL A 292 -9.46 -0.80 -3.97
C VAL A 292 -8.24 -1.62 -4.33
N PRO A 293 -8.38 -2.63 -5.20
CA PRO A 293 -7.24 -3.22 -5.88
C PRO A 293 -6.49 -2.16 -6.70
N PHE A 294 -5.28 -1.79 -6.27
CA PHE A 294 -4.44 -0.85 -7.00
C PHE A 294 -3.35 -1.60 -7.77
N PHE A 295 -3.04 -1.18 -9.00
CA PHE A 295 -2.06 -1.86 -9.86
C PHE A 295 -0.95 -0.88 -10.31
N LEU A 296 0.31 -1.25 -10.07
CA LEU A 296 1.47 -0.44 -10.49
C LEU A 296 1.88 -0.68 -11.95
N ALA A 297 1.64 -1.89 -12.48
CA ALA A 297 2.00 -2.32 -13.83
C ALA A 297 0.83 -3.04 -14.53
N GLY A 298 0.72 -2.92 -15.85
CA GLY A 298 -0.30 -3.60 -16.67
C GLY A 298 -1.31 -2.67 -17.34
N HIS A 299 -2.36 -3.26 -17.92
CA HIS A 299 -3.26 -2.62 -18.89
C HIS A 299 -4.13 -1.46 -18.34
N GLN A 300 -4.18 -1.29 -17.02
CA GLN A 300 -4.97 -0.29 -16.29
C GLN A 300 -4.16 0.26 -15.10
N ALA A 301 -2.83 0.37 -15.25
CA ALA A 301 -1.97 0.85 -14.18
C ALA A 301 -2.39 2.29 -13.77
N GLY A 302 -2.65 2.52 -12.49
CA GLY A 302 -2.99 3.85 -11.96
C GLY A 302 -4.46 4.27 -12.10
N THR A 303 -5.34 3.36 -12.52
CA THR A 303 -6.79 3.55 -12.44
C THR A 303 -7.32 2.81 -11.22
N ASN A 304 -8.12 3.51 -10.40
CA ASN A 304 -8.64 3.04 -9.13
C ASN A 304 -10.11 2.59 -9.30
N PRO A 305 -10.43 1.30 -9.49
CA PRO A 305 -11.80 0.80 -9.38
C PRO A 305 -12.16 0.53 -7.92
N ALA A 306 -13.31 1.06 -7.52
CA ALA A 306 -13.90 0.97 -6.20
C ALA A 306 -13.67 -0.32 -5.38
N PRO A 307 -13.49 -0.24 -4.04
CA PRO A 307 -13.23 -1.41 -3.19
C PRO A 307 -14.40 -2.40 -3.04
N ALA A 308 -14.10 -3.69 -2.90
CA ALA A 308 -15.11 -4.70 -2.54
C ALA A 308 -15.45 -4.76 -1.02
N ASP A 309 -14.56 -4.30 -0.12
CA ASP A 309 -14.75 -4.39 1.35
C ASP A 309 -14.50 -3.05 2.08
N LYS A 310 -15.36 -2.05 1.80
CA LYS A 310 -15.29 -0.67 2.32
C LYS A 310 -15.66 -0.50 3.81
N PRO A 311 -16.74 -1.12 4.33
CA PRO A 311 -17.27 -0.74 5.64
C PRO A 311 -16.27 -0.99 6.77
N THR A 312 -15.57 -2.11 6.74
CA THR A 312 -14.68 -2.55 7.83
C THR A 312 -13.46 -1.65 7.98
N ALA A 313 -12.93 -1.11 6.87
CA ALA A 313 -11.80 -0.19 6.93
C ALA A 313 -12.19 1.10 7.66
N TRP A 314 -13.25 1.81 7.25
CA TRP A 314 -13.68 3.07 7.88
C TRP A 314 -14.09 2.94 9.35
N GLN A 315 -14.58 1.77 9.76
CA GLN A 315 -15.04 1.50 11.13
C GLN A 315 -13.93 1.46 12.19
N THR A 316 -12.67 1.26 11.81
CA THR A 316 -11.54 1.03 12.73
C THR A 316 -10.64 2.25 12.96
N LEU A 317 -11.11 3.45 12.62
CA LEU A 317 -10.34 4.69 12.75
C LEU A 317 -10.06 5.10 14.20
N ALA A 318 -8.85 5.61 14.45
CA ALA A 318 -8.51 6.24 15.72
C ALA A 318 -9.13 7.66 15.81
N PRO A 319 -9.46 8.16 17.02
CA PRO A 319 -10.18 9.43 17.17
C PRO A 319 -9.48 10.67 16.57
N ASP A 320 -8.14 10.72 16.66
CA ASP A 320 -7.32 11.79 16.06
C ASP A 320 -7.39 11.79 14.54
N GLN A 321 -7.48 10.61 13.92
CA GLN A 321 -7.65 10.47 12.48
C GLN A 321 -9.04 10.92 12.02
N GLU A 322 -10.10 10.72 12.82
CA GLU A 322 -11.44 11.24 12.50
C GLU A 322 -11.46 12.78 12.50
N VAL A 323 -10.70 13.42 13.39
CA VAL A 323 -10.56 14.89 13.44
C VAL A 323 -9.85 15.43 12.21
N GLN A 324 -8.76 14.78 11.78
CA GLN A 324 -8.06 15.15 10.55
C GLN A 324 -8.96 14.98 9.32
N LEU A 325 -9.71 13.88 9.26
CA LEU A 325 -10.67 13.63 8.18
C LEU A 325 -11.76 14.70 8.14
N ALA A 326 -12.24 15.14 9.31
CA ALA A 326 -13.20 16.25 9.40
C ALA A 326 -12.63 17.58 8.92
N ALA A 327 -11.36 17.87 9.19
CA ALA A 327 -10.68 19.07 8.68
C ALA A 327 -10.57 19.03 7.14
N LEU A 328 -10.07 17.93 6.58
CA LEU A 328 -9.96 17.72 5.13
C LEU A 328 -11.32 17.81 4.42
N ALA A 329 -12.36 17.22 5.02
CA ALA A 329 -13.72 17.34 4.50
C ALA A 329 -14.22 18.80 4.55
N GLY A 330 -13.88 19.55 5.59
CA GLY A 330 -14.16 20.99 5.69
C GLY A 330 -13.50 21.81 4.58
N ASP A 331 -12.28 21.42 4.17
CA ASP A 331 -11.54 22.02 3.06
C ASP A 331 -12.02 21.54 1.68
N GLY A 332 -12.97 20.61 1.66
CA GLY A 332 -13.67 20.18 0.46
C GLY A 332 -13.15 18.90 -0.18
N ASP A 333 -12.30 18.13 0.50
CA ASP A 333 -11.83 16.82 0.07
C ASP A 333 -12.97 15.80 0.05
N THR A 334 -13.30 15.29 -1.15
CA THR A 334 -14.45 14.39 -1.34
C THR A 334 -14.21 13.00 -0.76
N ARG A 335 -12.97 12.51 -0.71
CA ARG A 335 -12.64 11.22 -0.10
C ARG A 335 -12.78 11.26 1.41
N ALA A 336 -12.39 12.37 2.02
CA ALA A 336 -12.58 12.59 3.44
C ALA A 336 -14.07 12.60 3.81
N MET A 337 -14.90 13.27 3.00
CA MET A 337 -16.36 13.22 3.14
C MET A 337 -16.89 11.79 3.02
N ILE A 338 -16.48 11.03 1.99
CA ILE A 338 -16.89 9.64 1.81
C ILE A 338 -16.51 8.78 3.02
N GLY A 339 -15.28 8.93 3.51
CA GLY A 339 -14.79 8.22 4.69
C GLY A 339 -15.61 8.52 5.94
N LEU A 340 -15.91 9.80 6.20
CA LEU A 340 -16.79 10.21 7.30
C LEU A 340 -18.22 9.69 7.11
N GLY A 341 -18.70 9.61 5.87
CA GLY A 341 -19.98 9.02 5.53
C GLY A 341 -20.05 7.54 5.94
N TYR A 342 -19.02 6.75 5.64
CA TYR A 342 -18.94 5.36 6.09
C TYR A 342 -18.83 5.22 7.62
N ILE A 343 -18.04 6.08 8.28
CA ILE A 343 -17.96 6.10 9.75
C ILE A 343 -19.35 6.34 10.35
N ALA A 344 -20.09 7.30 9.79
CA ALA A 344 -21.44 7.62 10.23
C ALA A 344 -22.45 6.48 9.95
N LEU A 345 -22.13 5.50 9.10
CA LEU A 345 -22.93 4.30 8.88
C LEU A 345 -22.45 3.08 9.68
N THR A 346 -21.44 3.25 10.55
CA THR A 346 -20.97 2.18 11.44
C THR A 346 -22.10 1.74 12.36
N PRO A 347 -22.37 0.44 12.54
CA PRO A 347 -23.42 -0.05 13.43
C PRO A 347 -23.13 0.13 14.94
N ASP A 348 -22.17 1.00 15.29
CA ASP A 348 -21.90 1.46 16.65
C ASP A 348 -22.94 2.53 17.02
N PRO A 349 -23.80 2.31 18.04
CA PRO A 349 -24.81 3.27 18.46
C PRO A 349 -24.28 4.67 18.78
N GLY A 350 -23.00 4.81 19.17
CA GLY A 350 -22.38 6.10 19.45
C GLY A 350 -21.94 6.88 18.21
N LYS A 351 -21.80 6.21 17.06
CA LYS A 351 -21.29 6.78 15.80
C LYS A 351 -22.31 6.72 14.65
N PHE A 352 -23.34 5.89 14.77
CA PHE A 352 -24.36 5.71 13.75
C PHE A 352 -25.22 6.97 13.59
N ASP A 353 -24.97 7.73 12.53
CA ASP A 353 -25.72 8.90 12.11
C ASP A 353 -25.96 8.86 10.58
N PRO A 354 -27.02 8.16 10.13
CA PRO A 354 -27.28 8.00 8.71
C PRO A 354 -27.68 9.31 8.01
N LYS A 355 -28.11 10.35 8.75
CA LYS A 355 -28.36 11.68 8.17
C LYS A 355 -27.05 12.38 7.85
N LYS A 356 -26.08 12.31 8.77
CA LYS A 356 -24.74 12.85 8.54
C LYS A 356 -24.04 12.14 7.37
N ALA A 357 -24.23 10.82 7.24
CA ALA A 357 -23.74 10.08 6.07
C ALA A 357 -24.37 10.59 4.76
N LEU A 358 -25.68 10.79 4.75
CA LEU A 358 -26.40 11.36 3.61
C LEU A 358 -25.83 12.74 3.23
N ASP A 359 -25.57 13.61 4.20
CA ASP A 359 -25.04 14.96 3.95
C ASP A 359 -23.64 14.92 3.34
N PHE A 360 -22.75 14.07 3.86
CA PHE A 360 -21.41 13.91 3.32
C PHE A 360 -21.41 13.37 1.89
N PHE A 361 -22.16 12.28 1.63
CA PHE A 361 -22.25 11.73 0.28
C PHE A 361 -22.94 12.70 -0.68
N THR A 362 -23.95 13.45 -0.23
CA THR A 362 -24.59 14.50 -1.06
C THR A 362 -23.60 15.59 -1.43
N THR A 363 -22.79 16.05 -0.48
CA THR A 363 -21.80 17.11 -0.72
C THR A 363 -20.70 16.64 -1.68
N ALA A 364 -20.17 15.44 -1.46
CA ALA A 364 -19.15 14.84 -2.32
C ALA A 364 -19.70 14.53 -3.73
N ALA A 365 -20.93 14.00 -3.85
CA ALA A 365 -21.58 13.76 -5.13
C ALA A 365 -21.83 15.08 -5.89
N GLY A 366 -22.22 16.15 -5.19
CA GLY A 366 -22.37 17.49 -5.76
C GLY A 366 -21.07 18.10 -6.29
N LYS A 367 -19.91 17.59 -5.83
CA LYS A 367 -18.58 17.92 -6.35
C LYS A 367 -18.13 17.02 -7.51
N GLY A 368 -18.99 16.12 -7.98
CA GLY A 368 -18.70 15.22 -9.09
C GLY A 368 -18.02 13.91 -8.70
N ASP A 369 -17.97 13.57 -7.40
CA ASP A 369 -17.35 12.32 -6.95
C ASP A 369 -18.26 11.11 -7.25
N ALA A 370 -17.78 10.22 -8.10
CA ALA A 370 -18.54 9.08 -8.61
C ALA A 370 -18.82 8.03 -7.52
N GLU A 371 -17.93 7.85 -6.55
CA GLU A 371 -18.14 6.93 -5.42
C GLU A 371 -19.22 7.48 -4.50
N ALA A 372 -19.18 8.78 -4.20
CA ALA A 372 -20.21 9.43 -3.41
C ALA A 372 -21.59 9.35 -4.07
N MET A 373 -21.68 9.51 -5.40
CA MET A 373 -22.94 9.31 -6.14
C MET A 373 -23.49 7.90 -5.93
N TYR A 374 -22.64 6.88 -6.04
CA TYR A 374 -23.05 5.49 -5.85
C TYR A 374 -23.53 5.22 -4.41
N GLU A 375 -22.78 5.67 -3.40
CA GLU A 375 -23.18 5.46 -2.00
C GLU A 375 -24.44 6.25 -1.64
N LEU A 376 -24.60 7.46 -2.17
CA LEU A 376 -25.84 8.22 -2.04
C LEU A 376 -27.02 7.47 -2.68
N GLY A 377 -26.80 6.86 -3.85
CA GLY A 377 -27.77 6.00 -4.52
C GLY A 377 -28.25 4.86 -3.60
N LYS A 378 -27.32 4.16 -2.94
CA LYS A 378 -27.63 3.10 -1.97
C LYS A 378 -28.43 3.60 -0.77
N LEU A 379 -28.18 4.81 -0.29
CA LEU A 379 -28.96 5.40 0.80
C LEU A 379 -30.41 5.67 0.37
N TYR A 380 -30.63 6.21 -0.83
CA TYR A 380 -31.98 6.39 -1.37
C TYR A 380 -32.67 5.07 -1.68
N GLU A 381 -31.95 4.08 -2.21
CA GLU A 381 -32.48 2.74 -2.49
C GLU A 381 -33.02 2.07 -1.22
N LYS A 382 -32.32 2.23 -0.09
CA LYS A 382 -32.67 1.59 1.19
C LYS A 382 -33.48 2.48 2.12
N GLY A 383 -33.63 3.77 1.83
CA GLY A 383 -34.24 4.74 2.75
C GLY A 383 -33.44 4.93 4.05
N ILE A 384 -32.11 4.93 3.96
CA ILE A 384 -31.22 5.12 5.12
C ILE A 384 -30.90 6.62 5.23
N GLY A 385 -31.25 7.23 6.37
CA GLY A 385 -31.05 8.67 6.59
C GLY A 385 -32.02 9.58 5.83
N THR A 386 -32.82 9.02 4.91
CA THR A 386 -33.80 9.69 4.05
C THR A 386 -35.00 8.76 3.77
N LYS A 387 -36.05 9.26 3.12
CA LYS A 387 -37.10 8.39 2.58
C LYS A 387 -36.57 7.58 1.40
N GLN A 388 -37.04 6.34 1.28
CA GLN A 388 -36.72 5.49 0.14
C GLN A 388 -37.18 6.13 -1.18
N ASP A 389 -36.29 6.17 -2.16
CA ASP A 389 -36.54 6.70 -3.51
C ASP A 389 -35.71 5.91 -4.54
N VAL A 390 -36.32 4.87 -5.10
CA VAL A 390 -35.65 3.98 -6.08
C VAL A 390 -35.34 4.69 -7.39
N ALA A 391 -36.18 5.64 -7.81
CA ALA A 391 -35.96 6.39 -9.05
C ALA A 391 -34.73 7.29 -8.92
N LYS A 392 -34.60 7.99 -7.79
CA LYS A 392 -33.41 8.79 -7.49
C LYS A 392 -32.15 7.94 -7.32
N ALA A 393 -32.26 6.78 -6.68
CA ALA A 393 -31.15 5.85 -6.57
C ALA A 393 -30.62 5.41 -7.94
N LEU A 394 -31.52 5.04 -8.85
CA LEU A 394 -31.17 4.62 -10.20
C LEU A 394 -30.51 5.75 -11.01
N ASP A 395 -30.98 6.98 -10.86
CA ASP A 395 -30.36 8.15 -11.49
C ASP A 395 -28.92 8.37 -11.00
N LEU A 396 -28.71 8.28 -9.68
CA LEU A 396 -27.38 8.38 -9.07
C LEU A 396 -26.45 7.26 -9.51
N TYR A 397 -26.94 6.02 -9.64
CA TYR A 397 -26.16 4.91 -10.20
C TYR A 397 -25.75 5.17 -11.64
N ARG A 398 -26.63 5.73 -12.48
CA ARG A 398 -26.30 6.11 -13.87
C ARG A 398 -25.22 7.18 -13.92
N GLN A 399 -25.35 8.25 -13.13
CA GLN A 399 -24.34 9.30 -13.06
C GLN A 399 -22.99 8.74 -12.60
N SER A 400 -22.96 7.96 -11.53
CA SER A 400 -21.74 7.29 -11.05
C SER A 400 -21.08 6.42 -12.13
N ALA A 401 -21.88 5.65 -12.87
CA ALA A 401 -21.41 4.80 -13.96
C ALA A 401 -20.93 5.59 -15.19
N GLU A 402 -21.53 6.75 -15.49
CA GLU A 402 -21.07 7.68 -16.52
C GLU A 402 -19.69 8.24 -16.17
N HIS A 403 -19.47 8.56 -14.89
CA HIS A 403 -18.18 8.96 -14.33
C HIS A 403 -17.17 7.80 -14.16
N GLY A 404 -17.50 6.59 -14.64
CA GLY A 404 -16.55 5.48 -14.70
C GLY A 404 -16.41 4.67 -13.41
N PHE A 405 -17.34 4.81 -12.46
CA PHE A 405 -17.28 4.03 -11.23
C PHE A 405 -17.68 2.56 -11.45
N ALA A 406 -16.72 1.66 -11.28
CA ALA A 406 -16.88 0.27 -11.70
C ALA A 406 -17.98 -0.49 -10.93
N ASP A 407 -18.16 -0.23 -9.62
CA ASP A 407 -19.25 -0.82 -8.82
C ASP A 407 -20.61 -0.44 -9.40
N ALA A 408 -20.82 0.85 -9.68
CA ALA A 408 -22.07 1.34 -10.25
C ALA A 408 -22.33 0.77 -11.65
N ILE A 409 -21.29 0.65 -12.48
CA ILE A 409 -21.40 0.02 -13.81
C ILE A 409 -21.80 -1.46 -13.67
N ASN A 410 -21.16 -2.20 -12.76
CA ASN A 410 -21.48 -3.61 -12.51
C ASN A 410 -22.92 -3.78 -12.00
N ASP A 411 -23.33 -2.95 -11.04
CA ASP A 411 -24.67 -3.04 -10.43
C ASP A 411 -25.76 -2.63 -11.42
N LEU A 412 -25.54 -1.60 -12.24
CA LEU A 412 -26.43 -1.31 -13.36
C LEU A 412 -26.51 -2.47 -14.34
N GLY A 413 -25.39 -3.14 -14.62
CA GLY A 413 -25.37 -4.36 -15.43
C GLY A 413 -26.28 -5.43 -14.85
N PHE A 414 -26.20 -5.67 -13.54
CA PHE A 414 -27.05 -6.63 -12.83
C PHE A 414 -28.53 -6.24 -12.84
N LEU A 415 -28.86 -5.00 -12.50
CA LEU A 415 -30.25 -4.50 -12.51
C LEU A 415 -30.85 -4.58 -13.92
N THR A 416 -30.08 -4.26 -14.95
CA THR A 416 -30.49 -4.35 -16.37
C THR A 416 -30.65 -5.81 -16.81
N TYR A 417 -29.78 -6.71 -16.36
CA TYR A 417 -29.87 -8.14 -16.70
C TYR A 417 -31.14 -8.79 -16.12
N GLN A 418 -31.54 -8.35 -14.92
CA GLN A 418 -32.71 -8.86 -14.22
C GLN A 418 -34.01 -8.14 -14.58
N GLY A 419 -33.93 -6.89 -15.04
CA GLY A 419 -35.11 -6.03 -15.24
C GLY A 419 -35.74 -5.61 -13.91
N THR A 420 -34.94 -5.16 -12.95
CA THR A 420 -35.37 -4.76 -11.60
C THR A 420 -35.24 -3.25 -11.38
N GLN A 421 -35.84 -2.74 -10.29
CA GLN A 421 -35.77 -1.32 -9.90
C GLN A 421 -36.26 -0.32 -10.96
N GLY A 422 -37.24 -0.73 -11.77
CA GLY A 422 -37.81 0.11 -12.83
C GLY A 422 -37.01 0.11 -14.12
N LEU A 423 -35.98 -0.75 -14.26
CA LEU A 423 -35.35 -1.04 -15.54
C LEU A 423 -36.07 -2.20 -16.24
N GLU A 424 -36.20 -2.08 -17.57
CA GLU A 424 -36.56 -3.22 -18.41
C GLU A 424 -35.36 -4.16 -18.58
N ARG A 425 -35.66 -5.45 -18.71
CA ARG A 425 -34.63 -6.47 -18.91
C ARG A 425 -34.00 -6.33 -20.30
N ASP A 426 -32.69 -6.08 -20.34
CA ASP A 426 -31.90 -5.97 -21.57
C ASP A 426 -30.54 -6.69 -21.41
N PRO A 427 -30.46 -7.98 -21.83
CA PRO A 427 -29.24 -8.77 -21.68
C PRO A 427 -28.04 -8.22 -22.44
N ASP A 428 -28.24 -7.66 -23.64
CA ASP A 428 -27.14 -7.17 -24.48
C ASP A 428 -26.51 -5.92 -23.84
N LYS A 429 -27.35 -5.01 -23.35
CA LYS A 429 -26.89 -3.84 -22.60
C LYS A 429 -26.21 -4.24 -21.29
N ALA A 430 -26.73 -5.25 -20.59
CA ALA A 430 -26.10 -5.76 -19.37
C ALA A 430 -24.72 -6.36 -19.64
N ILE A 431 -24.56 -7.14 -20.71
CA ILE A 431 -23.26 -7.70 -21.14
C ILE A 431 -22.27 -6.57 -21.43
N ALA A 432 -22.70 -5.51 -22.12
CA ALA A 432 -21.85 -4.35 -22.38
C ALA A 432 -21.40 -3.65 -21.08
N LEU A 433 -22.31 -3.48 -20.12
CA LEU A 433 -22.00 -2.92 -18.80
C LEU A 433 -21.03 -3.80 -18.02
N PHE A 434 -21.28 -5.11 -17.92
CA PHE A 434 -20.35 -6.04 -17.27
C PHE A 434 -18.97 -6.04 -17.92
N THR A 435 -18.92 -6.00 -19.26
CA THR A 435 -17.65 -5.92 -20.00
C THR A 435 -16.90 -4.64 -19.66
N ARG A 436 -17.59 -3.49 -19.65
CA ARG A 436 -17.00 -2.21 -19.25
C ARG A 436 -16.48 -2.22 -17.81
N ALA A 437 -17.25 -2.77 -16.85
CA ALA A 437 -16.80 -2.91 -15.47
C ALA A 437 -15.60 -3.86 -15.33
N ALA A 438 -15.58 -4.95 -16.11
CA ALA A 438 -14.47 -5.89 -16.15
C ALA A 438 -13.20 -5.26 -16.76
N GLU A 439 -13.33 -4.42 -17.78
CA GLU A 439 -12.23 -3.63 -18.34
C GLU A 439 -11.65 -2.66 -17.32
N LEU A 440 -12.50 -2.10 -16.46
CA LEU A 440 -12.12 -1.32 -15.28
C LEU A 440 -11.68 -2.19 -14.09
N ARG A 441 -11.40 -3.49 -14.29
CA ARG A 441 -10.86 -4.39 -13.26
C ARG A 441 -11.77 -4.67 -12.07
N HIS A 442 -13.08 -4.49 -12.21
CA HIS A 442 -14.02 -4.91 -11.17
C HIS A 442 -14.03 -6.46 -11.05
N PRO A 443 -13.67 -7.04 -9.89
CA PRO A 443 -13.44 -8.48 -9.76
C PRO A 443 -14.67 -9.34 -10.09
N GLN A 444 -15.84 -8.96 -9.58
CA GLN A 444 -17.08 -9.68 -9.82
C GLN A 444 -17.53 -9.53 -11.28
N ALA A 445 -17.37 -8.35 -11.90
CA ALA A 445 -17.68 -8.16 -13.31
C ALA A 445 -16.77 -9.01 -14.20
N MET A 446 -15.45 -9.08 -13.92
CA MET A 446 -14.53 -9.98 -14.62
C MET A 446 -14.99 -11.44 -14.51
N PHE A 447 -15.36 -11.87 -13.31
CA PHE A 447 -15.89 -13.21 -13.10
C PHE A 447 -17.19 -13.47 -13.88
N ASN A 448 -18.12 -12.52 -13.85
CA ASN A 448 -19.40 -12.60 -14.57
C ASN A 448 -19.18 -12.65 -16.09
N VAL A 449 -18.33 -11.78 -16.63
CA VAL A 449 -17.97 -11.77 -18.06
C VAL A 449 -17.32 -13.10 -18.47
N ALA A 450 -16.45 -13.66 -17.63
CA ALA A 450 -15.88 -14.98 -17.90
C ALA A 450 -16.95 -16.07 -17.98
N ALA A 451 -17.93 -16.06 -17.08
CA ALA A 451 -19.06 -17.01 -17.12
C ALA A 451 -19.91 -16.83 -18.39
N LEU A 452 -20.21 -15.59 -18.78
CA LEU A 452 -20.96 -15.28 -19.99
C LEU A 452 -20.21 -15.73 -21.26
N ILE A 453 -18.90 -15.56 -21.31
CA ILE A 453 -18.05 -16.06 -22.40
C ILE A 453 -18.06 -17.60 -22.41
N ASP A 454 -17.88 -18.24 -21.25
CA ASP A 454 -17.88 -19.70 -21.13
C ASP A 454 -19.21 -20.30 -21.61
N ASP A 455 -20.32 -19.65 -21.29
CA ASP A 455 -21.66 -20.04 -21.74
C ASP A 455 -21.89 -19.82 -23.24
N GLY A 456 -21.02 -19.05 -23.91
CA GLY A 456 -21.12 -18.73 -25.34
C GLY A 456 -22.10 -17.59 -25.64
N ILE A 457 -22.45 -16.80 -24.62
CA ILE A 457 -23.37 -15.67 -24.74
C ILE A 457 -22.67 -14.47 -25.39
N VAL A 458 -21.38 -14.27 -25.11
CA VAL A 458 -20.59 -13.17 -25.69
C VAL A 458 -20.02 -13.59 -27.05
N PRO A 459 -20.49 -13.02 -28.19
CA PRO A 459 -20.06 -13.46 -29.51
C PRO A 459 -18.58 -13.18 -29.76
N GLY A 460 -17.90 -14.10 -30.46
CA GLY A 460 -16.51 -13.91 -30.91
C GLY A 460 -15.44 -14.08 -29.81
N LYS A 461 -15.83 -14.49 -28.60
CA LYS A 461 -14.92 -14.78 -27.49
C LYS A 461 -14.65 -16.28 -27.35
N THR A 462 -13.46 -16.63 -26.87
CA THR A 462 -13.01 -18.02 -26.72
C THR A 462 -12.89 -18.43 -25.25
N PRO A 463 -12.73 -19.74 -24.95
CA PRO A 463 -12.39 -20.19 -23.60
C PRO A 463 -11.13 -19.53 -23.02
N GLU A 464 -10.17 -19.15 -23.86
CA GLU A 464 -8.98 -18.38 -23.47
C GLU A 464 -9.33 -16.96 -23.01
N ASP A 465 -10.28 -16.29 -23.65
CA ASP A 465 -10.78 -14.98 -23.19
C ASP A 465 -11.43 -15.09 -21.80
N ALA A 466 -12.28 -16.11 -21.60
CA ALA A 466 -12.89 -16.38 -20.30
C ALA A 466 -11.82 -16.64 -19.23
N ALA A 467 -10.85 -17.52 -19.53
CA ALA A 467 -9.76 -17.84 -18.62
C ALA A 467 -8.92 -16.61 -18.24
N ARG A 468 -8.68 -15.68 -19.18
CA ARG A 468 -8.00 -14.42 -18.91
C ARG A 468 -8.76 -13.58 -17.89
N PHE A 469 -10.07 -13.42 -18.05
CA PHE A 469 -10.88 -12.70 -17.06
C PHE A 469 -10.90 -13.38 -15.70
N LEU A 470 -11.00 -14.72 -15.63
CA LEU A 470 -10.91 -15.46 -14.36
C LEU A 470 -9.57 -15.27 -13.68
N TYR A 471 -8.47 -15.30 -14.44
CA TYR A 471 -7.15 -15.07 -13.91
C TYR A 471 -7.01 -13.65 -13.35
N LEU A 472 -7.46 -12.63 -14.09
CA LEU A 472 -7.42 -11.26 -13.61
C LEU A 472 -8.29 -11.05 -12.35
N ALA A 473 -9.49 -11.67 -12.31
CA ALA A 473 -10.33 -11.68 -11.12
C ALA A 473 -9.65 -12.37 -9.93
N LEU A 474 -8.91 -13.45 -10.16
CA LEU A 474 -8.13 -14.12 -9.12
C LEU A 474 -6.98 -13.24 -8.62
N ARG A 475 -6.29 -12.54 -9.53
CA ARG A 475 -5.17 -11.63 -9.24
C ARG A 475 -5.60 -10.32 -8.59
N SER A 476 -6.90 -10.03 -8.52
CA SER A 476 -7.42 -8.90 -7.75
C SER A 476 -7.41 -9.16 -6.24
N GLY A 477 -7.21 -10.40 -5.79
CA GLY A 477 -7.17 -10.74 -4.37
C GLY A 477 -8.53 -10.82 -3.67
N VAL A 478 -9.66 -10.85 -4.41
CA VAL A 478 -11.00 -11.02 -3.81
C VAL A 478 -11.25 -12.48 -3.45
N GLU A 479 -11.42 -12.75 -2.15
CA GLU A 479 -11.54 -14.11 -1.60
C GLU A 479 -12.69 -14.91 -2.22
N ASP A 480 -13.81 -14.24 -2.50
CA ASP A 480 -14.97 -14.88 -3.15
C ASP A 480 -14.62 -15.47 -4.51
N VAL A 481 -13.75 -14.83 -5.29
CA VAL A 481 -13.29 -15.35 -6.59
C VAL A 481 -12.50 -16.64 -6.39
N LEU A 482 -11.55 -16.64 -5.44
CA LEU A 482 -10.79 -17.84 -5.09
C LEU A 482 -11.71 -18.96 -4.60
N ASN A 483 -12.64 -18.65 -3.70
CA ASN A 483 -13.59 -19.60 -3.15
C ASN A 483 -14.47 -20.22 -4.25
N GLN A 484 -14.98 -19.42 -5.18
CA GLN A 484 -15.79 -19.94 -6.29
C GLN A 484 -14.97 -20.85 -7.21
N LEU A 485 -13.76 -20.43 -7.60
CA LEU A 485 -12.88 -21.24 -8.46
C LEU A 485 -12.42 -22.55 -7.80
N THR A 486 -12.29 -22.58 -6.48
CA THR A 486 -11.82 -23.77 -5.74
C THR A 486 -12.96 -24.71 -5.33
N THR A 487 -14.12 -24.18 -4.94
CA THR A 487 -15.24 -24.98 -4.42
C THR A 487 -16.23 -25.42 -5.49
N LYS A 488 -16.37 -24.64 -6.58
CA LYS A 488 -17.31 -24.94 -7.68
C LYS A 488 -16.64 -24.87 -9.06
N PRO A 489 -15.47 -25.50 -9.27
CA PRO A 489 -14.73 -25.35 -10.52
C PRO A 489 -15.52 -25.83 -11.76
N THR A 490 -16.41 -26.80 -11.59
CA THR A 490 -17.24 -27.35 -12.67
C THR A 490 -18.33 -26.40 -13.16
N MET A 491 -18.49 -25.22 -12.56
CA MET A 491 -19.32 -24.16 -13.14
C MET A 491 -18.77 -23.65 -14.48
N PHE A 492 -17.47 -23.82 -14.73
CA PHE A 492 -16.85 -23.53 -16.01
C PHE A 492 -16.63 -24.81 -16.83
N LYS A 493 -16.89 -24.72 -18.13
CA LYS A 493 -16.71 -25.82 -19.07
C LYS A 493 -15.23 -26.29 -19.09
N PRO A 494 -14.99 -27.57 -19.44
CA PRO A 494 -13.63 -28.12 -19.43
C PRO A 494 -12.62 -27.29 -20.23
N GLN A 495 -13.02 -26.68 -21.35
CA GLN A 495 -12.15 -25.88 -22.21
C GLN A 495 -11.62 -24.64 -21.48
N THR A 496 -12.48 -23.89 -20.78
CA THR A 496 -12.10 -22.69 -20.02
C THR A 496 -11.22 -23.05 -18.84
N ARG A 497 -11.52 -24.16 -18.15
CA ARG A 497 -10.65 -24.68 -17.08
C ARG A 497 -9.26 -25.05 -17.57
N LYS A 498 -9.15 -25.69 -18.73
CA LYS A 498 -7.85 -26.01 -19.38
C LYS A 498 -7.08 -24.74 -19.74
N ALA A 499 -7.78 -23.75 -20.30
CA ALA A 499 -7.19 -22.46 -20.62
C ALA A 499 -6.69 -21.74 -19.35
N LEU A 500 -7.42 -21.79 -18.23
CA LEU A 500 -6.97 -21.21 -16.97
C LEU A 500 -5.75 -21.95 -16.40
N GLN A 501 -5.70 -23.29 -16.46
CA GLN A 501 -4.50 -24.05 -16.09
C GLN A 501 -3.28 -23.66 -16.93
N ARG A 502 -3.47 -23.44 -18.24
CA ARG A 502 -2.40 -22.96 -19.14
C ARG A 502 -1.91 -21.57 -18.72
N LEU A 503 -2.83 -20.65 -18.45
CA LEU A 503 -2.48 -19.30 -18.01
C LEU A 503 -1.74 -19.31 -16.65
N LEU A 504 -2.16 -20.17 -15.72
CA LEU A 504 -1.45 -20.38 -14.45
C LEU A 504 -0.03 -20.92 -14.69
N ALA A 505 0.15 -21.83 -15.66
CA ALA A 505 1.47 -22.36 -16.00
C ALA A 505 2.38 -21.33 -16.68
N GLU A 506 1.85 -20.54 -17.61
CA GLU A 506 2.56 -19.42 -18.24
C GLU A 506 3.07 -18.42 -17.21
N ASN A 507 2.30 -18.20 -16.13
CA ASN A 507 2.65 -17.35 -15.00
C ASN A 507 3.42 -18.10 -13.89
N ARG A 508 3.94 -19.30 -14.16
CA ARG A 508 4.77 -20.12 -13.26
C ARG A 508 4.09 -20.54 -11.95
N PHE A 509 2.76 -20.60 -11.92
CA PHE A 509 2.01 -21.10 -10.78
C PHE A 509 1.65 -22.59 -10.89
N TYR A 510 1.70 -23.19 -12.09
CA TYR A 510 1.22 -24.56 -12.33
C TYR A 510 2.16 -25.34 -13.26
N GLU A 511 2.44 -26.60 -12.92
CA GLU A 511 3.33 -27.51 -13.69
C GLU A 511 2.61 -28.80 -14.12
N GLY A 512 1.31 -28.93 -13.84
CA GLY A 512 0.53 -30.13 -14.15
C GLY A 512 -0.04 -30.18 -15.56
N ALA A 513 -0.79 -31.24 -15.87
CA ALA A 513 -1.46 -31.40 -17.16
C ALA A 513 -2.65 -30.45 -17.32
N PHE A 514 -2.85 -29.92 -18.53
CA PHE A 514 -4.02 -29.09 -18.87
C PHE A 514 -5.23 -29.97 -19.21
N ASP A 515 -5.68 -30.75 -18.23
CA ASP A 515 -6.79 -31.70 -18.34
C ASP A 515 -8.15 -31.09 -18.00
N GLY A 516 -8.15 -29.87 -17.46
CA GLY A 516 -9.31 -29.15 -16.94
C GLY A 516 -9.68 -29.59 -15.53
N ALA A 517 -9.06 -30.61 -14.97
CA ALA A 517 -9.35 -31.09 -13.63
C ALA A 517 -8.76 -30.12 -12.59
N PHE A 518 -9.62 -29.54 -11.74
CA PHE A 518 -9.18 -28.67 -10.65
C PHE A 518 -8.88 -29.51 -9.41
N GLY A 519 -7.98 -30.49 -9.58
CA GLY A 519 -7.48 -31.32 -8.49
C GLY A 519 -6.55 -30.54 -7.56
N LYS A 520 -5.95 -31.23 -6.59
CA LYS A 520 -5.09 -30.62 -5.56
C LYS A 520 -4.00 -29.72 -6.12
N GLY A 521 -3.36 -30.12 -7.23
CA GLY A 521 -2.32 -29.31 -7.90
C GLY A 521 -2.86 -27.97 -8.41
N THR A 522 -3.98 -27.99 -9.14
CA THR A 522 -4.61 -26.77 -9.65
C THR A 522 -5.15 -25.89 -8.52
N GLN A 523 -5.75 -26.48 -7.49
CA GLN A 523 -6.23 -25.74 -6.31
C GLN A 523 -5.07 -25.02 -5.61
N ARG A 524 -3.94 -25.71 -5.40
CA ARG A 524 -2.70 -25.12 -4.89
C ARG A 524 -2.24 -23.95 -5.76
N SER A 525 -2.23 -24.12 -7.07
CA SER A 525 -1.84 -23.07 -8.01
C SER A 525 -2.78 -21.86 -8.00
N LEU A 526 -4.08 -22.07 -7.83
CA LEU A 526 -5.05 -20.97 -7.65
C LEU A 526 -4.76 -20.18 -6.36
N ARG A 527 -4.45 -20.87 -5.25
CA ARG A 527 -4.05 -20.20 -3.99
C ARG A 527 -2.74 -19.43 -4.14
N LEU A 528 -1.74 -20.02 -4.79
CA LEU A 528 -0.46 -19.36 -5.08
C LEU A 528 -0.65 -18.12 -5.96
N ALA A 529 -1.44 -18.25 -7.03
CA ALA A 529 -1.80 -17.13 -7.89
C ALA A 529 -2.63 -16.06 -7.16
N PHE A 530 -3.39 -16.42 -6.12
CA PHE A 530 -4.07 -15.47 -5.24
C PHE A 530 -3.12 -14.82 -4.21
N GLY A 531 -1.94 -15.40 -3.96
CA GLY A 531 -1.00 -14.98 -2.90
C GLY A 531 -1.33 -15.51 -1.51
N LYS A 532 -1.89 -16.71 -1.45
CA LYS A 532 -1.91 -17.55 -0.25
C LYS A 532 -0.88 -18.66 -0.39
N ASP A 533 -0.35 -19.13 0.73
CA ASP A 533 0.54 -20.28 0.77
C ASP A 533 -0.08 -21.46 0.01
N GLY A 534 0.74 -22.16 -0.77
CA GLY A 534 0.33 -23.21 -1.72
C GLY A 534 -0.09 -24.51 -1.08
#